data_AF-A0A965WB41-F1
#
_entry.id   AF-A0A965WB41-F1
#
_cell.length_a   1.000
_cell.length_b   1.000
_cell.length_c   1.000
_cell.angle_alpha   90.00
_cell.angle_beta   90.00
_cell.angle_gamma   90.00
#
_symmetry.space_group_name_H-M   'P 1'
#
loop_
_entity.id
_entity.type
_entity.pdbx_description
1 polymer ?
#
loop_
_entity_poly.entity_id
_entity_poly.type
_entity_poly.pdbx_seq_one_letter_code
_entity_poly.pdbx_strand_id
1 'polypeptide(L)'
;MGYDVTKGVYVIVCNQAAWTEARRCVGGVNIDGSSPVSEWVSTNPPAYAKGLTVPFASDGSFSVTLLARAIGDAIDCTKEKCGVVTFADHTRRDDRSQDVFVAITFTTGS
;
A
#
# COMPACT_ATOMS: atom_id res chain seq x y z
N MET A 1 -9.80 -6.98 -8.71
CA MET A 1 -9.52 -7.93 -9.80
C MET A 1 -8.45 -7.32 -10.70
N GLY A 2 -7.70 -8.16 -11.42
CA GLY A 2 -6.72 -7.72 -12.41
C GLY A 2 -5.28 -7.55 -11.91
N TYR A 3 -4.99 -7.87 -10.64
CA TYR A 3 -3.61 -7.99 -10.19
C TYR A 3 -3.01 -9.33 -10.65
N ASP A 4 -1.77 -9.30 -11.15
CA ASP A 4 -0.88 -10.44 -11.29
C ASP A 4 -0.53 -11.00 -9.91
N VAL A 5 -1.18 -12.11 -9.57
CA VAL A 5 -1.09 -12.80 -8.29
C VAL A 5 0.32 -13.35 -7.98
N THR A 6 1.23 -13.37 -8.96
CA THR A 6 2.63 -13.79 -8.76
C THR A 6 3.51 -12.69 -8.18
N LYS A 7 2.97 -11.46 -8.10
CA LYS A 7 3.66 -10.25 -7.67
C LYS A 7 2.95 -9.64 -6.47
N GLY A 8 3.60 -9.68 -5.31
CA GLY A 8 3.07 -9.05 -4.11
C GLY A 8 3.08 -7.52 -4.21
N VAL A 9 2.14 -6.89 -3.52
CA VAL A 9 1.99 -5.43 -3.46
C VAL A 9 1.83 -4.95 -2.02
N TYR A 10 2.28 -3.73 -1.74
CA TYR A 10 1.87 -2.99 -0.55
C TYR A 10 0.63 -2.17 -0.83
N VAL A 11 -0.25 -2.03 0.17
CA VAL A 11 -1.38 -1.11 0.19
C VAL A 11 -1.15 -0.10 1.31
N ILE A 12 -1.06 1.19 0.97
CA ILE A 12 -0.69 2.24 1.93
C ILE A 12 -1.16 3.62 1.44
N VAL A 13 -1.35 4.57 2.36
CA VAL A 13 -1.65 5.97 2.01
C VAL A 13 -0.38 6.71 1.59
N CYS A 14 -0.37 7.34 0.41
CA CYS A 14 0.75 8.16 -0.09
C CYS A 14 0.28 9.49 -0.66
N ASN A 15 1.20 10.46 -0.77
CA ASN A 15 0.92 11.76 -1.37
C ASN A 15 0.89 11.78 -2.91
N GLN A 16 1.40 10.74 -3.58
CA GLN A 16 1.38 10.66 -5.04
C GLN A 16 1.47 9.23 -5.57
N ALA A 17 1.03 9.06 -6.82
CA ALA A 17 1.20 7.82 -7.59
C ALA A 17 2.64 7.64 -8.08
N ALA A 18 3.27 8.74 -8.52
CA ALA A 18 4.58 8.70 -9.15
C ALA A 18 5.65 8.15 -8.19
N TRP A 19 6.46 7.22 -8.68
CA TRP A 19 7.58 6.64 -7.94
C TRP A 19 8.82 7.51 -8.08
N THR A 20 8.86 8.61 -7.31
CA THR A 20 9.99 9.55 -7.27
C THR A 20 10.44 9.78 -5.83
N GLU A 21 11.58 10.43 -5.66
CA GLU A 21 12.12 10.82 -4.35
C GLU A 21 11.20 11.73 -3.53
N ALA A 22 10.22 12.39 -4.16
CA ALA A 22 9.23 13.21 -3.46
C ALA A 22 8.07 12.39 -2.87
N ARG A 23 7.98 11.09 -3.23
CA ARG A 23 6.91 10.23 -2.73
C ARG A 23 7.12 9.96 -1.25
N ARG A 24 6.06 10.15 -0.50
CA ARG A 24 5.99 9.84 0.92
C ARG A 24 4.75 8.98 1.12
N CYS A 25 4.82 8.04 2.06
CA CYS A 25 3.68 7.21 2.43
C CYS A 25 3.59 7.07 3.95
N VAL A 26 2.37 7.18 4.50
CA VAL A 26 2.11 7.11 5.94
C VAL A 26 2.25 5.67 6.41
N GLY A 27 3.27 5.37 7.21
CA GLY A 27 3.58 4.04 7.75
C GLY A 27 4.73 3.31 7.09
N GLY A 28 5.17 3.75 5.92
CA GLY A 28 6.21 3.09 5.16
C GLY A 28 5.97 1.59 4.88
N VAL A 29 7.05 0.90 4.55
CA VAL A 29 7.05 -0.53 4.24
C VAL A 29 6.98 -1.35 5.52
N ASN A 30 5.96 -2.20 5.66
CA ASN A 30 5.69 -3.02 6.85
C ASN A 30 6.04 -4.50 6.62
N ILE A 31 7.33 -4.84 6.70
CA ILE A 31 7.82 -6.21 6.45
C ILE A 31 7.58 -7.19 7.60
N ASP A 32 7.33 -6.68 8.81
CA ASP A 32 7.14 -7.47 10.03
C ASP A 32 5.66 -7.56 10.46
N GLY A 33 4.75 -6.91 9.72
CA GLY A 33 3.32 -6.90 10.01
C GLY A 33 2.94 -6.09 11.26
N SER A 34 3.85 -5.31 11.84
CA SER A 34 3.62 -4.57 13.09
C SER A 34 2.73 -3.33 12.91
N SER A 35 2.62 -2.82 11.69
CA SER A 35 1.95 -1.56 11.39
C SER A 35 0.52 -1.75 10.84
N PRO A 36 -0.52 -1.15 11.45
CA PRO A 36 -1.89 -1.22 10.91
C PRO A 36 -2.14 -0.22 9.77
N VAL A 37 -1.17 0.64 9.44
CA VAL A 37 -1.30 1.69 8.43
C VAL A 37 -0.73 1.29 7.05
N SER A 38 -0.25 0.05 6.91
CA SER A 38 0.08 -0.55 5.62
C SER A 38 -0.08 -2.06 5.63
N GLU A 39 -0.60 -2.57 4.51
CA GLU A 39 -0.95 -3.98 4.33
C GLU A 39 -0.12 -4.59 3.21
N TRP A 40 0.29 -5.86 3.39
CA TRP A 40 1.02 -6.60 2.37
C TRP A 40 0.14 -7.68 1.76
N VAL A 41 -0.13 -7.56 0.46
CA VAL A 41 -0.91 -8.54 -0.29
C VAL A 41 0.05 -9.40 -1.13
N SER A 42 0.06 -10.71 -0.89
CA SER A 42 0.87 -11.67 -1.65
C SER A 42 0.35 -13.09 -1.47
N THR A 43 0.18 -13.80 -2.59
CA THR A 43 -0.16 -15.24 -2.61
C THR A 43 1.08 -16.13 -2.49
N ASN A 44 2.25 -15.61 -2.89
CA ASN A 44 3.53 -16.33 -2.85
C ASN A 44 4.59 -15.52 -2.07
N PRO A 45 4.37 -15.28 -0.76
CA PRO A 45 5.30 -14.49 0.03
C PRO A 45 6.63 -15.23 0.27
N PRO A 46 7.74 -14.49 0.47
CA PRO A 46 8.98 -15.05 1.01
C PRO A 46 8.76 -15.82 2.32
N ALA A 47 9.66 -16.75 2.65
CA ALA A 47 9.48 -17.64 3.81
C ALA A 47 9.25 -16.91 5.15
N TYR A 48 9.92 -15.77 5.36
CA TYR A 48 9.77 -14.96 6.58
C TYR A 48 8.43 -14.25 6.71
N ALA A 49 7.68 -14.14 5.60
CA ALA A 49 6.42 -13.41 5.51
C ALA A 49 5.19 -14.31 5.53
N LYS A 50 5.39 -15.63 5.69
CA LYS A 50 4.28 -16.57 5.85
C LYS A 50 3.45 -16.20 7.08
N GLY A 51 2.15 -15.97 6.87
CA GLY A 51 1.23 -15.53 7.93
C GLY A 51 1.18 -14.01 8.15
N LEU A 52 2.00 -13.24 7.43
CA LEU A 52 2.00 -11.76 7.50
C LEU A 52 1.31 -11.11 6.29
N THR A 53 0.95 -11.89 5.27
CA THR A 53 0.36 -11.36 4.03
C THR A 53 -1.09 -11.78 3.86
N VAL A 54 -1.87 -10.92 3.21
CA VAL A 54 -3.20 -11.26 2.70
C VAL A 54 -3.04 -11.85 1.29
N PRO A 55 -3.60 -13.03 0.99
CA PRO A 55 -3.49 -13.60 -0.35
C PRO A 55 -4.41 -12.88 -1.33
N PHE A 56 -4.00 -12.84 -2.60
CA PHE A 56 -4.93 -12.54 -3.69
C PHE A 56 -5.88 -13.72 -3.92
N ALA A 57 -7.10 -13.43 -4.33
CA ALA A 57 -7.96 -14.39 -5.01
C ALA A 57 -7.42 -14.71 -6.42
N SER A 58 -7.93 -15.78 -7.04
CA SER A 58 -7.45 -16.26 -8.35
C SER A 58 -7.63 -15.26 -9.49
N ASP A 59 -8.58 -14.34 -9.38
CA ASP A 59 -8.83 -13.25 -10.35
C ASP A 59 -8.00 -11.98 -10.07
N GLY A 60 -7.06 -12.04 -9.12
CA GLY A 60 -6.28 -10.90 -8.68
C GLY A 60 -7.09 -9.87 -7.89
N SER A 61 -8.21 -10.24 -7.29
CA SER A 61 -8.87 -9.41 -6.27
C SER A 61 -8.28 -9.68 -4.88
N PHE A 62 -8.46 -8.72 -3.97
CA PHE A 62 -8.12 -8.87 -2.56
C PHE A 62 -8.99 -7.90 -1.74
N SER A 63 -9.08 -8.14 -0.44
CA SER A 63 -9.72 -7.22 0.51
C SER A 63 -8.84 -7.11 1.74
N VAL A 64 -8.56 -5.88 2.16
CA VAL A 64 -7.75 -5.59 3.35
C VAL A 64 -8.43 -4.53 4.20
N THR A 65 -8.20 -4.57 5.50
CA THR A 65 -8.57 -3.46 6.41
C THR A 65 -7.33 -2.61 6.58
N LEU A 66 -7.42 -1.32 6.25
CA LEU A 66 -6.32 -0.38 6.37
C LEU A 66 -6.68 0.72 7.36
N LEU A 67 -5.84 0.97 8.37
CA LEU A 67 -5.97 2.18 9.18
C LEU A 67 -5.50 3.39 8.37
N ALA A 68 -6.43 4.08 7.72
CA ALA A 68 -6.12 5.29 6.98
C ALA A 68 -5.78 6.44 7.95
N ARG A 69 -4.52 6.86 7.96
CA ARG A 69 -4.02 7.98 8.77
C ARG A 69 -3.74 9.19 7.89
N ALA A 70 -4.26 10.35 8.28
CA ALA A 70 -4.14 11.58 7.51
C ALA A 70 -2.74 12.23 7.59
N ILE A 71 -2.04 12.08 8.72
CA ILE A 71 -0.78 12.77 8.99
C ILE A 71 0.25 11.76 9.50
N GLY A 72 1.45 11.78 8.91
CA GLY A 72 2.57 10.92 9.29
C GLY A 72 3.69 10.97 8.26
N ASP A 73 4.90 10.60 8.66
CA ASP A 73 6.05 10.44 7.76
C ASP A 73 6.32 11.66 6.84
N ALA A 74 6.21 12.86 7.44
CA ALA A 74 6.34 14.15 6.77
C ALA A 74 5.29 14.43 5.67
N ILE A 75 4.09 13.88 5.82
CA ILE A 75 2.91 14.12 4.96
C ILE A 75 1.77 14.66 5.80
N ASP A 76 1.01 15.59 5.22
CA ASP A 76 -0.26 16.05 5.78
C ASP A 76 -1.36 16.00 4.70
N CYS A 77 -2.07 14.87 4.64
CA CYS A 77 -3.16 14.63 3.69
C CYS A 77 -4.40 15.52 3.92
N THR A 78 -4.38 16.38 4.94
CA THR A 78 -5.40 17.43 5.11
C THR A 78 -5.04 18.70 4.33
N LYS A 79 -3.77 18.83 3.90
CA LYS A 79 -3.23 20.00 3.19
C LYS A 79 -2.75 19.68 1.78
N GLU A 80 -2.45 18.42 1.48
CA GLU A 80 -2.00 17.96 0.17
C GLU A 80 -2.83 16.79 -0.36
N LYS A 81 -2.73 16.51 -1.66
CA LYS A 81 -3.41 15.38 -2.27
C LYS A 81 -2.83 14.07 -1.73
N CYS A 82 -3.70 13.15 -1.34
CA CYS A 82 -3.30 11.79 -0.98
C CYS A 82 -4.18 10.75 -1.67
N GLY A 83 -3.69 9.52 -1.68
CA GLY A 83 -4.41 8.35 -2.18
C GLY A 83 -4.05 7.09 -1.43
N VAL A 84 -4.95 6.11 -1.43
CA VAL A 84 -4.58 4.72 -1.16
C VAL A 84 -3.89 4.19 -2.40
N VAL A 85 -2.66 3.72 -2.22
CA VAL A 85 -1.79 3.32 -3.32
C VAL A 85 -1.44 1.85 -3.18
N THR A 86 -1.49 1.14 -4.31
CA THR A 86 -0.83 -0.14 -4.45
C THR A 86 0.46 0.00 -5.25
N PHE A 87 1.46 -0.78 -4.88
CA PHE A 87 2.70 -0.89 -5.65
C PHE A 87 3.45 -2.17 -5.31
N ALA A 88 4.33 -2.60 -6.22
CA ALA A 88 5.11 -3.81 -6.01
C ALA A 88 5.85 -3.78 -4.66
N ASP A 89 5.81 -4.92 -3.97
CA ASP A 89 6.47 -5.05 -2.69
C ASP A 89 8.01 -4.95 -2.80
N HIS A 90 8.67 -4.97 -1.66
CA HIS A 90 10.11 -4.80 -1.56
C HIS A 90 10.94 -5.85 -2.31
N THR A 91 10.36 -6.97 -2.74
CA THR A 91 11.03 -7.99 -3.55
C THR A 91 11.17 -7.57 -5.02
N ARG A 92 10.39 -6.59 -5.47
CA ARG A 92 10.34 -6.11 -6.87
C ARG A 92 10.08 -4.60 -6.97
N ARG A 93 10.78 -3.78 -6.17
CA ARG A 93 10.51 -2.33 -6.03
C ARG A 93 10.45 -1.53 -7.33
N ASP A 94 11.22 -1.94 -8.34
CA ASP A 94 11.30 -1.27 -9.64
C ASP A 94 10.13 -1.64 -10.57
N ASP A 95 9.35 -2.68 -10.25
CA ASP A 95 8.18 -3.06 -11.02
C ASP A 95 6.99 -2.15 -10.67
N ARG A 96 6.56 -1.34 -11.63
CA ARG A 96 5.43 -0.41 -11.50
C ARG A 96 4.19 -0.84 -12.30
N SER A 97 4.20 -2.06 -12.85
CA SER A 97 3.14 -2.57 -13.75
C SER A 97 1.76 -2.71 -13.09
N GLN A 98 1.69 -2.65 -11.77
CA GLN A 98 0.46 -2.82 -10.99
C GLN A 98 0.22 -1.67 -10.01
N ASP A 99 0.80 -0.51 -10.31
CA ASP A 99 0.54 0.68 -9.55
C ASP A 99 -0.91 1.13 -9.71
N VAL A 100 -1.60 1.29 -8.60
CA VAL A 100 -2.91 1.91 -8.57
C VAL A 100 -2.89 3.05 -7.57
N PHE A 101 -3.48 4.18 -7.94
CA PHE A 101 -3.69 5.31 -7.04
C PHE A 101 -5.18 5.61 -6.98
N VAL A 102 -5.77 5.42 -5.80
CA VAL A 102 -7.16 5.79 -5.52
C VAL A 102 -7.14 7.03 -4.64
N ALA A 103 -7.55 8.18 -5.20
CA ALA A 103 -7.57 9.43 -4.46
C ALA A 103 -8.51 9.35 -3.25
N ILE A 104 -8.07 9.89 -2.12
CA ILE A 104 -8.86 10.00 -0.89
C ILE A 104 -8.84 11.43 -0.36
N THR A 105 -9.79 11.76 0.50
CA THR A 105 -9.84 13.06 1.18
C THR A 105 -10.22 12.82 2.63
N PHE A 106 -9.46 13.41 3.55
CA PHE A 106 -9.80 13.42 4.97
C PHE A 106 -10.60 14.68 5.27
N THR A 107 -11.79 14.52 5.85
CA THR A 107 -12.54 15.63 6.43
C THR A 107 -12.21 15.73 7.92
N THR A 108 -12.19 16.94 8.46
CA THR A 108 -12.22 17.13 9.91
C THR A 108 -13.55 16.60 10.44
N GLY A 109 -13.52 15.71 11.43
CA GLY A 109 -14.72 15.27 12.13
C GLY A 109 -15.38 16.46 12.83
N SER A 110 -16.70 16.59 12.65
CA SER A 110 -17.54 17.54 13.39
C SER A 110 -17.83 17.02 14.79
#